data_AF-A0A521I719-F1
#
_entry.id   AF-A0A521I719-F1
#
_cell.length_a   1.000
_cell.length_b   1.000
_cell.length_c   1.000
_cell.angle_alpha   90.00
_cell.angle_beta   90.00
_cell.angle_gamma   90.00
#
_symmetry.space_group_name_H-M   'P 1'
#
loop_
_entity.id
_entity.type
_entity.pdbx_description
1 polymer ?
#
loop_
_entity_poly.entity_id
_entity_poly.type
_entity_poly.pdbx_seq_one_letter_code
_entity_poly.pdbx_strand_id
1 'polypeptide(L)'
;QHNSAFLHSSNFSVGVNMFYRMVANAAKLMAELEEYDVAVLESHHNQKADSPSGTALDVAKRVLENIPRKKTIVTGAFGRKPEPEELHVASVRVGSVPGTHTLIFDSAADTIELTHTARSREGFALGAVRALEWLSAPDADMQAKKGVFTMNDVFAAL
;
A
#
# COMPACT_ATOMS: atom_id res chain seq x y z
N GLN A 1 20.78 -24.33 -5.88
CA GLN A 1 21.02 -22.96 -5.39
C GLN A 1 21.83 -22.24 -6.45
N HIS A 2 21.32 -21.15 -7.02
CA HIS A 2 22.07 -20.32 -7.95
C HIS A 2 22.77 -19.21 -7.15
N ASN A 3 24.04 -18.97 -7.43
CA ASN A 3 24.91 -18.00 -6.74
C ASN A 3 24.56 -16.56 -7.12
N SER A 4 23.29 -16.17 -6.97
CA SER A 4 22.68 -14.96 -7.52
C SER A 4 21.68 -14.33 -6.55
N ALA A 5 21.48 -13.02 -6.69
CA ALA A 5 20.39 -12.31 -6.02
C ALA A 5 19.21 -12.09 -6.97
N PHE A 6 18.01 -12.15 -6.42
CA PHE A 6 16.77 -11.84 -7.11
C PHE A 6 15.93 -10.94 -6.20
N LEU A 7 15.31 -9.90 -6.74
CA LEU A 7 14.38 -9.06 -5.97
C LEU A 7 13.01 -9.08 -6.62
N HIS A 8 12.03 -9.41 -5.79
CA HIS A 8 10.63 -9.54 -6.18
C HIS A 8 9.77 -8.57 -5.38
N SER A 9 8.92 -7.82 -6.08
CA SER A 9 7.95 -6.93 -5.44
C SER A 9 6.70 -6.78 -6.30
N SER A 10 5.55 -6.71 -5.65
CA SER A 10 4.28 -6.34 -6.29
C SER A 10 4.27 -4.86 -6.70
N ASN A 11 5.12 -4.02 -6.09
CA ASN A 11 5.20 -2.60 -6.39
C ASN A 11 6.61 -2.03 -6.12
N PHE A 12 7.23 -1.48 -7.17
CA PHE A 12 8.55 -0.82 -7.07
C PHE A 12 8.47 0.67 -6.78
N SER A 13 7.29 1.30 -6.77
CA SER A 13 7.19 2.74 -6.51
C SER A 13 7.73 3.08 -5.12
N VAL A 14 8.69 4.01 -5.07
CA VAL A 14 9.20 4.55 -3.81
C VAL A 14 8.08 5.20 -3.01
N GLY A 15 7.23 5.98 -3.67
CA GLY A 15 6.10 6.65 -3.05
C GLY A 15 5.08 5.67 -2.45
N VAL A 16 4.74 4.59 -3.17
CA VAL A 16 3.79 3.59 -2.67
C VAL A 16 4.37 2.84 -1.48
N ASN A 17 5.65 2.48 -1.51
CA ASN A 17 6.26 1.77 -0.38
C ASN A 17 6.36 2.65 0.87
N MET A 18 6.60 3.96 0.74
CA MET A 18 6.55 4.89 1.88
C MET A 18 5.12 5.09 2.37
N PHE A 19 4.17 5.23 1.46
CA PHE A 19 2.75 5.28 1.78
C PHE A 19 2.29 4.06 2.57
N TYR A 20 2.72 2.84 2.20
CA TYR A 20 2.44 1.63 2.98
C TYR A 20 2.95 1.67 4.43
N ARG A 21 4.13 2.25 4.66
CA ARG A 21 4.67 2.41 6.02
C ARG A 21 3.87 3.43 6.82
N MET A 22 3.49 4.54 6.19
CA MET A 22 2.62 5.55 6.78
C MET A 22 1.23 4.97 7.11
N VAL A 23 0.61 4.21 6.21
CA VAL A 23 -0.66 3.50 6.43
C VAL A 23 -0.57 2.57 7.64
N ALA A 24 0.48 1.74 7.71
CA ALA A 24 0.63 0.81 8.82
C ALA A 24 0.83 1.54 10.16
N ASN A 25 1.59 2.64 10.17
CA ASN A 25 1.79 3.44 11.37
C ASN A 25 0.51 4.18 11.79
N ALA A 26 -0.18 4.84 10.85
CA ALA A 26 -1.45 5.50 11.10
C ALA A 26 -2.49 4.51 11.63
N ALA A 27 -2.62 3.33 11.00
CA ALA A 27 -3.53 2.29 11.45
C ALA A 27 -3.25 1.85 12.90
N LYS A 28 -1.98 1.72 13.31
CA LYS A 28 -1.62 1.43 14.71
C LYS A 28 -2.04 2.54 15.67
N LEU A 29 -1.85 3.80 15.30
CA LEU A 29 -2.24 4.94 16.13
C LEU A 29 -3.77 5.03 16.29
N MET A 30 -4.50 4.69 15.23
CA MET A 30 -5.97 4.74 15.20
C MET A 30 -6.64 3.47 15.76
N ALA A 31 -5.88 2.43 16.11
CA ALA A 31 -6.43 1.13 16.50
C ALA A 31 -7.32 1.19 17.75
N GLU A 32 -6.91 2.00 18.73
CA GLU A 32 -7.58 2.16 20.03
C GLU A 32 -8.65 3.26 20.02
N LEU A 33 -8.81 3.99 18.90
CA LEU A 33 -9.79 5.07 18.75
C LEU A 33 -11.06 4.53 18.08
N GLU A 34 -11.98 4.00 18.88
CA GLU A 34 -13.21 3.35 18.40
C GLU A 34 -14.18 4.33 17.73
N GLU A 35 -14.09 5.62 18.05
CA GLU A 35 -14.90 6.69 17.48
C GLU A 35 -14.59 6.99 16.00
N TYR A 36 -13.43 6.53 15.51
CA TYR A 36 -13.08 6.67 14.10
C TYR A 36 -13.48 5.40 13.33
N ASP A 37 -14.21 5.54 12.23
CA ASP A 37 -14.29 4.49 11.21
C ASP A 37 -13.11 4.60 10.24
N VAL A 38 -12.89 3.57 9.43
CA VAL A 38 -11.81 3.52 8.44
C VAL A 38 -12.30 2.95 7.11
N ALA A 39 -11.86 3.58 6.01
CA ALA A 39 -12.15 3.14 4.65
C ALA A 39 -10.95 3.37 3.73
N VAL A 40 -10.93 2.64 2.61
CA VAL A 40 -9.96 2.83 1.53
C VAL A 40 -10.71 3.25 0.28
N LEU A 41 -10.26 4.32 -0.36
CA LEU A 41 -10.73 4.76 -1.67
C LEU A 41 -9.58 4.72 -2.67
N GLU A 42 -9.85 4.24 -3.87
CA GLU A 42 -8.91 4.38 -4.98
C GLU A 42 -9.56 4.89 -6.26
N SER A 43 -8.75 5.51 -7.11
CA SER A 43 -9.13 5.83 -8.49
C SER A 43 -8.01 5.51 -9.48
N HIS A 44 -8.39 5.00 -10.64
CA HIS A 44 -7.51 4.72 -11.76
C HIS A 44 -8.20 5.04 -13.08
N HIS A 45 -7.44 5.05 -14.17
CA HIS A 45 -7.93 5.22 -15.52
C HIS A 45 -8.97 4.16 -15.90
N ASN A 46 -9.85 4.49 -16.86
CA ASN A 46 -10.94 3.61 -17.27
C ASN A 46 -10.50 2.30 -17.97
N GLN A 47 -9.24 2.24 -18.43
CA GLN A 47 -8.67 1.03 -19.05
C GLN A 47 -8.09 0.02 -18.04
N LYS A 48 -8.12 0.31 -16.73
CA LYS A 48 -7.55 -0.61 -15.73
C LYS A 48 -8.54 -1.73 -15.44
N ALA A 49 -8.13 -2.97 -15.73
CA ALA A 49 -8.99 -4.15 -15.67
C ALA A 49 -9.26 -4.65 -14.23
N ASP A 50 -8.24 -4.68 -13.37
CA ASP A 50 -8.37 -5.08 -11.98
C ASP A 50 -9.09 -4.03 -11.15
N SER A 51 -10.00 -4.44 -10.26
CA SER A 51 -10.72 -3.56 -9.32
C SER A 51 -11.16 -4.35 -8.07
N PRO A 52 -10.73 -3.96 -6.84
CA PRO A 52 -9.75 -2.92 -6.55
C PRO A 52 -8.34 -3.22 -7.08
N SER A 53 -7.48 -2.21 -7.17
CA SER A 53 -6.07 -2.46 -7.50
C SER A 53 -5.35 -3.24 -6.40
N GLY A 54 -4.27 -3.92 -6.79
CA GLY A 54 -3.37 -4.59 -5.82
C GLY A 54 -2.88 -3.65 -4.71
N THR A 55 -2.61 -2.37 -5.03
CA THR A 55 -2.20 -1.39 -4.03
C THR A 55 -3.32 -1.06 -3.05
N ALA A 56 -4.57 -0.93 -3.50
CA ALA A 56 -5.70 -0.72 -2.59
C ALA A 56 -5.91 -1.93 -1.66
N LEU A 57 -5.78 -3.15 -2.19
CA LEU A 57 -5.87 -4.37 -1.37
C LEU A 57 -4.72 -4.48 -0.37
N ASP A 58 -3.50 -4.09 -0.73
CA ASP A 58 -2.38 -4.10 0.20
C ASP A 58 -2.51 -3.03 1.29
N VAL A 59 -3.07 -1.85 0.99
CA VAL A 59 -3.47 -0.86 2.01
C VAL A 59 -4.49 -1.48 2.97
N ALA A 60 -5.53 -2.12 2.44
CA ALA A 60 -6.58 -2.74 3.24
C ALA A 60 -6.06 -3.86 4.15
N LYS A 61 -5.18 -4.73 3.65
CA LYS A 61 -4.53 -5.77 4.47
C LYS A 61 -3.77 -5.16 5.64
N ARG A 62 -3.03 -4.06 5.42
CA ARG A 62 -2.30 -3.36 6.48
C ARG A 62 -3.22 -2.75 7.51
N VAL A 63 -4.39 -2.25 7.11
CA VAL A 63 -5.42 -1.81 8.06
C VAL A 63 -5.88 -2.99 8.92
N LEU A 64 -6.26 -4.13 8.32
CA LEU A 64 -6.66 -5.34 9.05
C LEU A 64 -5.57 -5.86 9.99
N GLU A 65 -4.30 -5.83 9.58
CA GLU A 65 -3.16 -6.25 10.39
C GLU A 65 -2.94 -5.38 11.65
N ASN A 66 -3.41 -4.13 11.64
CA ASN A 66 -3.11 -3.15 12.68
C ASN A 66 -4.35 -2.60 13.41
N ILE A 67 -5.57 -2.85 12.91
CA ILE A 67 -6.84 -2.48 13.54
C ILE A 67 -7.67 -3.76 13.76
N PRO A 68 -7.54 -4.43 14.92
CA PRO A 68 -8.12 -5.76 15.16
C PRO A 68 -9.65 -5.83 15.04
N ARG A 69 -10.35 -4.70 15.23
CA ARG A 69 -11.80 -4.63 15.05
C ARG A 69 -12.25 -4.76 13.61
N LYS A 70 -11.39 -4.50 12.61
CA LYS A 70 -11.67 -4.70 11.19
C LYS A 70 -11.19 -6.10 10.77
N LYS A 71 -12.09 -6.91 10.23
CA LYS A 71 -11.84 -8.33 9.91
C LYS A 71 -12.10 -8.69 8.46
N THR A 72 -13.01 -7.98 7.81
CA THR A 72 -13.48 -8.35 6.48
C THR A 72 -13.34 -7.19 5.51
N ILE A 73 -12.69 -7.44 4.37
CA ILE A 73 -12.62 -6.48 3.27
C ILE A 73 -13.89 -6.62 2.43
N VAL A 74 -14.62 -5.51 2.25
CA VAL A 74 -15.76 -5.41 1.34
C VAL A 74 -15.39 -4.48 0.20
N THR A 75 -15.60 -4.89 -1.05
CA THR A 75 -15.20 -4.12 -2.25
C THR A 75 -16.36 -3.67 -3.12
N GLY A 76 -17.54 -4.27 -2.92
CA GLY A 76 -18.76 -3.91 -3.63
C GLY A 76 -19.50 -2.77 -2.96
N ALA A 77 -20.42 -2.15 -3.72
CA ALA A 77 -21.30 -1.14 -3.16
C ALA A 77 -22.21 -1.74 -2.07
N PHE A 78 -22.45 -0.96 -1.02
CA PHE A 78 -23.36 -1.36 0.05
C PHE A 78 -24.81 -1.15 -0.36
N GLY A 79 -25.62 -2.21 -0.28
CA GLY A 79 -27.09 -2.15 -0.28
C GLY A 79 -27.70 -2.14 1.13
N ARG A 80 -26.85 -2.03 2.16
CA ARG A 80 -27.20 -2.03 3.59
C ARG A 80 -26.22 -1.14 4.35
N LYS A 81 -26.44 -0.95 5.65
CA LYS A 81 -25.41 -0.35 6.50
C LYS A 81 -24.18 -1.27 6.57
N PRO A 82 -22.94 -0.75 6.51
CA PRO A 82 -21.74 -1.53 6.79
C PRO A 82 -21.77 -2.10 8.21
N GLU A 83 -21.26 -3.32 8.38
CA GLU A 83 -21.05 -3.87 9.72
C GLU A 83 -19.78 -3.26 10.34
N PRO A 84 -19.71 -3.10 11.68
CA PRO A 84 -18.56 -2.45 12.33
C PRO A 84 -17.20 -3.07 11.99
N GLU A 85 -17.16 -4.39 11.75
CA GLU A 85 -15.94 -5.13 11.43
C GLU A 85 -15.56 -5.14 9.93
N GLU A 86 -16.37 -4.52 9.07
CA GLU A 86 -16.11 -4.43 7.64
C GLU A 86 -15.24 -3.21 7.33
N LEU A 87 -14.18 -3.43 6.54
CA LEU A 87 -13.39 -2.39 5.91
C LEU A 87 -13.82 -2.26 4.45
N HIS A 88 -14.39 -1.11 4.10
CA HIS A 88 -14.76 -0.84 2.72
C HIS A 88 -13.55 -0.42 1.89
N VAL A 89 -13.40 -1.01 0.71
CA VAL A 89 -12.42 -0.65 -0.30
C VAL A 89 -13.16 -0.27 -1.58
N ALA A 90 -13.41 1.02 -1.76
CA ALA A 90 -14.14 1.56 -2.90
C ALA A 90 -13.19 1.87 -4.05
N SER A 91 -13.64 1.63 -5.29
CA SER A 91 -12.82 1.79 -6.48
C SER A 91 -13.53 2.59 -7.57
N VAL A 92 -12.85 3.61 -8.10
CA VAL A 92 -13.33 4.45 -9.21
C VAL A 92 -12.48 4.22 -10.45
N ARG A 93 -13.13 4.17 -11.62
CA ARG A 93 -12.48 4.07 -12.93
C ARG A 93 -12.86 5.27 -13.79
N VAL A 94 -11.92 6.18 -14.00
CA VAL A 94 -12.19 7.48 -14.62
C VAL A 94 -10.97 8.03 -15.37
N GLY A 95 -11.23 8.54 -16.58
CA GLY A 95 -10.24 9.28 -17.37
C GLY A 95 -8.90 8.55 -17.51
N SER A 96 -7.81 9.29 -17.28
CA SER A 96 -6.42 8.86 -17.42
C SER A 96 -5.64 8.83 -16.11
N VAL A 97 -6.33 8.71 -14.96
CA VAL A 97 -5.70 8.72 -13.63
C VAL A 97 -4.71 7.56 -13.50
N PRO A 98 -3.39 7.79 -13.31
CA PRO A 98 -2.43 6.69 -13.22
C PRO A 98 -2.67 5.81 -12.00
N GLY A 99 -3.07 6.41 -10.88
CA GLY A 99 -3.47 5.74 -9.66
C GLY A 99 -3.46 6.70 -8.47
N THR A 100 -4.57 6.78 -7.76
CA THR A 100 -4.70 7.52 -6.49
C THR A 100 -5.28 6.59 -5.44
N HIS A 101 -4.70 6.61 -4.25
CA HIS A 101 -5.08 5.75 -3.12
C HIS A 101 -5.18 6.60 -1.87
N THR A 102 -6.33 6.54 -1.20
CA THR A 102 -6.63 7.30 0.01
C THR A 102 -7.06 6.35 1.11
N LEU A 103 -6.38 6.42 2.25
CA LEU A 103 -6.85 5.86 3.51
C LEU A 103 -7.59 6.97 4.25
N ILE A 104 -8.82 6.71 4.66
CA ILE A 104 -9.70 7.65 5.33
C ILE A 104 -9.95 7.14 6.74
N PHE A 105 -9.75 7.98 7.74
CA PHE A 105 -10.29 7.82 9.08
C PHE A 105 -11.29 8.92 9.34
N ASP A 106 -12.49 8.59 9.83
CA ASP A 106 -13.57 9.56 9.99
C ASP A 106 -14.32 9.36 11.30
N SER A 107 -14.64 10.44 12.00
CA SER A 107 -15.43 10.43 13.23
C SER A 107 -16.49 11.55 13.19
N ALA A 108 -17.30 11.65 14.25
CA ALA A 108 -18.24 12.75 14.38
C ALA A 108 -17.58 14.13 14.53
N ALA A 109 -16.28 14.19 14.87
CA ALA A 109 -15.56 15.43 15.12
C ALA A 109 -14.76 15.91 13.91
N ASP A 110 -14.06 15.00 13.22
CA ASP A 110 -13.17 15.31 12.12
C ASP A 110 -12.81 14.09 11.27
N THR A 111 -12.07 14.35 10.19
CA THR A 111 -11.59 13.38 9.21
C THR A 111 -10.08 13.52 9.03
N ILE A 112 -9.37 12.39 8.98
CA ILE A 112 -7.94 12.32 8.65
C ILE A 112 -7.78 11.48 7.39
N GLU A 113 -7.13 12.05 6.38
CA GLU A 113 -6.88 11.37 5.10
C GLU A 113 -5.39 11.26 4.81
N LEU A 114 -4.94 10.07 4.41
CA LEU A 114 -3.61 9.85 3.86
C LEU A 114 -3.75 9.45 2.39
N THR A 115 -3.29 10.32 1.49
CA THR A 115 -3.43 10.13 0.04
C THR A 115 -2.08 10.00 -0.65
N HIS A 116 -1.93 8.94 -1.45
CA HIS A 116 -0.87 8.81 -2.44
C HIS A 116 -1.43 9.01 -3.85
N THR A 117 -0.80 9.86 -4.65
CA THR A 117 -1.15 10.10 -6.06
C THR A 117 0.04 9.83 -6.96
N ALA A 118 -0.07 8.84 -7.84
CA ALA A 118 0.90 8.60 -8.90
C ALA A 118 0.68 9.61 -10.05
N ARG A 119 1.71 10.40 -10.37
CA ARG A 119 1.68 11.35 -11.50
C ARG A 119 2.13 10.73 -12.83
N SER A 120 3.05 9.78 -12.77
CA SER A 120 3.64 9.10 -13.92
C SER A 120 4.16 7.72 -13.51
N ARG A 121 4.69 6.96 -14.47
CA ARG A 121 5.35 5.67 -14.19
C ARG A 121 6.79 5.83 -13.66
N GLU A 122 7.33 7.05 -13.63
CA GLU A 122 8.72 7.31 -13.25
C GLU A 122 9.01 6.89 -11.80
N GLY A 123 8.04 7.03 -10.89
CA GLY A 123 8.20 6.60 -9.50
C GLY A 123 8.48 5.10 -9.35
N PHE A 124 7.93 4.27 -10.23
CA PHE A 124 8.18 2.83 -10.26
C PHE A 124 9.55 2.52 -10.87
N ALA A 125 9.92 3.21 -11.95
CA ALA A 125 11.23 3.07 -12.58
C ALA A 125 12.35 3.47 -11.61
N LEU A 126 12.18 4.59 -10.89
CA LEU A 126 13.13 5.05 -9.89
C LEU A 126 13.34 4.00 -8.79
N GLY A 127 12.28 3.39 -8.27
CA GLY A 127 12.44 2.38 -7.23
C GLY A 127 13.03 1.06 -7.75
N ALA A 128 12.81 0.70 -9.01
CA ALA A 128 13.51 -0.42 -9.64
C ALA A 128 15.02 -0.15 -9.77
N VAL A 129 15.42 1.07 -10.16
CA VAL A 129 16.83 1.49 -10.19
C VAL A 129 17.44 1.42 -8.78
N ARG A 130 16.77 1.99 -7.76
CA ARG A 130 17.24 1.93 -6.37
C ARG A 130 17.36 0.50 -5.84
N ALA A 131 16.42 -0.37 -6.20
CA ALA A 131 16.46 -1.78 -5.85
C ALA A 131 17.70 -2.48 -6.44
N LEU A 132 18.05 -2.17 -7.69
CA LEU A 132 19.26 -2.67 -8.34
C LEU A 132 20.54 -2.10 -7.71
N GLU A 133 20.57 -0.81 -7.41
CA GLU A 133 21.69 -0.18 -6.70
C GLU A 133 21.94 -0.87 -5.34
N TRP A 134 20.89 -1.08 -4.56
CA TRP A 134 20.96 -1.78 -3.27
C TRP A 134 21.42 -3.25 -3.40
N LEU A 135 20.90 -3.97 -4.41
CA LEU A 135 21.31 -5.35 -4.70
C LEU A 135 22.78 -5.43 -5.12
N SER A 136 23.26 -4.45 -5.88
CA SER A 136 24.63 -4.39 -6.38
C SER A 136 25.66 -4.03 -5.32
N ALA A 137 25.25 -3.31 -4.27
CA ALA A 137 26.09 -3.02 -3.12
C ALA A 137 26.42 -4.33 -2.37
N PRO A 138 27.62 -4.44 -1.76
CA PRO A 138 27.93 -5.56 -0.88
C PRO A 138 27.02 -5.60 0.35
N ASP A 139 26.93 -6.75 1.00
CA ASP A 139 26.33 -6.90 2.33
C ASP A 139 27.28 -6.45 3.44
N ALA A 140 26.87 -6.65 4.70
CA ALA A 140 27.64 -6.24 5.88
C ALA A 140 29.01 -6.91 5.98
N ASP A 141 29.18 -8.10 5.38
CA ASP A 141 30.41 -8.89 5.38
C ASP A 141 31.24 -8.66 4.10
N MET A 142 30.95 -7.57 3.37
CA MET A 142 31.59 -7.20 2.12
C MET A 142 31.42 -8.25 1.00
N GLN A 143 30.36 -9.05 1.06
CA GLN A 143 30.06 -10.08 0.06
C GLN A 143 28.95 -9.64 -0.90
N ALA A 144 28.94 -10.25 -2.09
CA ALA A 144 27.81 -10.11 -3.00
C ALA A 144 26.56 -10.74 -2.37
N LYS A 145 25.45 -9.99 -2.35
CA LYS A 145 24.16 -10.47 -1.87
C LYS A 145 23.71 -11.70 -2.67
N LYS A 146 23.09 -12.67 -2.00
CA LYS A 146 22.54 -13.90 -2.60
C LYS A 146 21.20 -14.21 -1.96
N GLY A 147 20.24 -14.68 -2.76
CA GLY A 147 18.90 -15.04 -2.28
C GLY A 147 17.79 -14.19 -2.90
N VAL A 148 16.59 -14.29 -2.31
CA VAL A 148 15.39 -13.57 -2.76
C VAL A 148 15.10 -12.43 -1.80
N PHE A 149 15.00 -11.23 -2.34
CA PHE A 149 14.77 -9.98 -1.60
C PHE A 149 13.46 -9.32 -2.05
N THR A 150 13.02 -8.34 -1.30
CA THR A 150 11.83 -7.53 -1.54
C THR A 150 12.14 -6.05 -1.38
N MET A 151 11.20 -5.18 -1.75
CA MET A 151 11.35 -3.75 -1.46
C MET A 151 11.39 -3.45 0.04
N ASN A 152 10.84 -4.32 0.91
CA ASN A 152 10.96 -4.12 2.35
C ASN A 152 12.43 -4.18 2.80
N ASP A 153 13.24 -5.06 2.22
CA ASP A 153 14.67 -5.18 2.52
C ASP A 153 15.42 -3.92 2.07
N VAL A 154 15.11 -3.42 0.87
CA VAL A 154 15.69 -2.17 0.33
C VAL A 154 15.38 -0.99 1.26
N PHE A 155 14.13 -0.84 1.69
CA PHE A 155 13.70 0.28 2.55
C PHE A 155 14.02 0.08 4.03
N ALA A 156 14.44 -1.11 4.46
CA ALA A 156 14.95 -1.32 5.82
C ALA A 156 16.41 -0.86 5.96
N ALA A 157 17.14 -0.78 4.84
CA ALA A 157 18.52 -0.34 4.78
C ALA A 157 18.70 1.17 4.47
N LEU A 158 17.59 1.88 4.22
CA LEU A 158 17.53 3.35 4.04
C LEU A 158 17.16 4.01 5.37
#